data_AF-A0A914H175-F1
#
_entry.id   AF-A0A914H175-F1
#
_cell.length_a   1.000
_cell.length_b   1.000
_cell.length_c   1.000
_cell.angle_alpha   90.00
_cell.angle_beta   90.00
_cell.angle_gamma   90.00
#
_symmetry.space_group_name_H-M   'P 1'
#
loop_
_entity.id
_entity.type
_entity.pdbx_description
1 polymer ?
#
loop_
_entity_poly.entity_id
_entity_poly.type
_entity_poly.pdbx_seq_one_letter_code
_entity_poly.pdbx_strand_id
1 'polypeptide(L)'
;MAGTYGPRTKKFERQQNKGILNRRVLSVSLISEVIYLNERVLSSTVNRSPTIHCRILIILILFQTGMENKLIKNTNFTIQFVLDKIRASFCESESAEVAHKSTEWLLTNQLEGFEAIDITGGAAFMSTILKVILHWKDPKYGLPSSIVMKIPAPKYTTLVEQKNAIRAKIEAAEEPPRDTFMDEALMEESGTFLIEAHKREIAFYECLPRLDSSLRLPKFYFGSDYSPHHNNGLIIMEDMSTRAVSLPTIPGFNDAHNREWEPPVPMEMRLDFIEGMRSKAEELAKIEPNQIGPLIRKLLPMFTVEYCEMSSYNGAKYGFPACIVHSDLWSPNILWEKDASGRPTDRLCAIIDWQTVHNGNPCTDISRLLALNTFGQYRRDNTDRLLEYYTRKVADHLGGEAPFTTAQLRDAYKHSLPFSMMYLCFGASIYYYMDSVVGQDANERKDKQAELLRRVLMLLEDTIAEFGD
;
A
#
# COMPACT_ATOMS: atom_id res chain seq x y z
N MET A 1 16.70 75.42 24.57
CA MET A 1 15.70 75.22 25.62
C MET A 1 15.91 73.82 26.19
N ALA A 2 16.09 73.77 27.52
CA ALA A 2 16.16 72.65 28.48
C ALA A 2 16.50 71.23 27.95
N GLY A 3 17.60 70.56 28.34
CA GLY A 3 18.18 70.41 29.70
C GLY A 3 17.63 69.11 30.33
N THR A 4 18.37 68.18 30.94
CA THR A 4 19.75 68.05 31.47
C THR A 4 19.96 66.56 31.81
N TYR A 5 21.03 65.89 31.36
CA TYR A 5 22.28 65.59 32.10
C TYR A 5 22.16 65.01 33.53
N GLY A 6 22.67 63.79 33.72
CA GLY A 6 23.77 63.55 34.68
C GLY A 6 23.56 62.59 35.87
N PRO A 7 24.66 62.04 36.45
CA PRO A 7 24.81 60.61 36.79
C PRO A 7 25.22 60.32 38.25
N ARG A 8 25.40 59.04 38.65
CA ARG A 8 26.63 58.51 39.31
C ARG A 8 26.56 57.04 39.78
N THR A 9 27.75 56.46 39.74
CA THR A 9 28.21 55.10 40.06
C THR A 9 28.28 54.77 41.56
N LYS A 10 28.22 53.48 41.90
CA LYS A 10 29.23 52.79 42.76
C LYS A 10 29.02 51.26 42.84
N LYS A 11 30.15 50.55 42.75
CA LYS A 11 30.40 49.12 42.96
C LYS A 11 29.87 48.61 44.31
N PHE A 12 29.48 47.33 44.40
CA PHE A 12 29.86 46.43 45.49
C PHE A 12 29.81 44.95 45.07
N GLU A 13 30.69 44.17 45.69
CA GLU A 13 31.16 42.84 45.32
C GLU A 13 30.27 41.67 45.77
N ARG A 14 30.60 40.51 45.19
CA ARG A 14 30.26 39.10 45.48
C ARG A 14 29.83 38.76 46.92
N GLN A 15 28.84 37.87 47.02
CA GLN A 15 28.98 36.64 47.81
C GLN A 15 28.07 35.50 47.33
N GLN A 16 28.62 34.29 47.39
CA GLN A 16 28.11 33.00 46.94
C GLN A 16 26.97 32.48 47.82
N ASN A 17 26.02 31.77 47.20
CA ASN A 17 25.51 30.42 47.58
C ASN A 17 24.08 30.24 47.10
N LYS A 18 23.84 29.24 46.24
CA LYS A 18 22.63 28.40 46.24
C LYS A 18 22.73 27.24 45.25
N GLY A 19 22.92 26.05 45.82
CA GLY A 19 22.12 24.86 45.54
C GLY A 19 22.25 24.19 44.18
N ILE A 20 23.28 23.37 44.03
CA ILE A 20 23.30 22.25 43.07
C ILE A 20 22.62 21.06 43.76
N LEU A 21 21.47 20.61 43.27
CA LEU A 21 20.84 19.36 43.71
C LEU A 21 21.35 18.23 42.81
N ASN A 22 22.26 17.42 43.34
CA ASN A 22 22.83 16.26 42.65
C ASN A 22 22.13 14.96 43.09
N ARG A 23 22.05 14.00 42.16
CA ARG A 23 21.38 12.70 42.27
C ARG A 23 22.08 11.74 43.25
N ARG A 24 21.31 10.72 43.69
CA ARG A 24 21.66 9.40 44.25
C ARG A 24 21.96 9.34 45.75
N VAL A 25 21.03 8.75 46.50
CA VAL A 25 21.08 7.41 47.15
C VAL A 25 19.91 7.39 48.13
N LEU A 26 18.82 6.69 47.80
CA LEU A 26 17.88 6.18 48.81
C LEU A 26 17.81 4.69 48.59
N SER A 27 18.42 4.01 49.55
CA SER A 27 18.79 2.61 49.59
C SER A 27 17.59 1.68 49.71
N VAL A 28 17.75 0.53 49.05
CA VAL A 28 17.27 -0.86 49.25
C VAL A 28 16.53 -1.24 50.56
N SER A 29 16.50 -0.43 51.63
CA SER A 29 15.82 -0.78 52.89
C SER A 29 14.28 -0.73 52.82
N LEU A 30 13.70 0.09 51.93
CA LEU A 30 12.23 0.16 51.77
C LEU A 30 11.62 -1.06 51.06
N ILE A 31 12.42 -1.82 50.30
CA ILE A 31 11.93 -3.01 49.59
C ILE A 31 11.81 -4.21 50.54
N SER A 32 12.71 -4.33 51.53
CA SER A 32 12.66 -5.42 52.51
C SER A 32 11.48 -5.28 53.49
N GLU A 33 11.06 -4.06 53.85
CA GLU A 33 9.88 -3.86 54.71
C GLU A 33 8.56 -4.20 54.00
N VAL A 34 8.47 -4.00 52.68
CA VAL A 34 7.26 -4.33 51.90
C VAL A 34 7.12 -5.84 51.68
N ILE A 35 8.23 -6.58 51.55
CA ILE A 35 8.19 -8.05 51.45
C ILE A 35 7.84 -8.68 52.82
N TYR A 36 8.33 -8.10 53.93
CA TYR A 36 8.05 -8.64 55.28
C TYR A 36 6.61 -8.41 55.75
N LEU A 37 5.90 -7.43 55.20
CA LEU A 37 4.48 -7.19 55.49
C LEU A 37 3.54 -8.16 54.74
N ASN A 38 4.04 -8.88 53.72
CA ASN A 38 3.21 -9.78 52.91
C ASN A 38 2.95 -11.15 53.58
N GLU A 39 3.74 -11.55 54.59
CA GLU A 39 3.54 -12.82 55.31
C GLU A 39 2.70 -12.69 56.61
N ARG A 40 2.33 -11.47 57.04
CA ARG A 40 1.57 -11.29 58.31
C ARG A 40 0.18 -10.69 58.18
N VAL A 41 -0.29 -10.33 56.98
CA VAL A 41 -1.62 -9.68 56.81
C VAL A 41 -2.71 -10.64 56.30
N LEU A 42 -2.39 -11.90 55.97
CA LEU A 42 -3.40 -12.90 55.61
C LEU A 42 -4.07 -13.61 56.81
N SER A 43 -3.83 -13.17 58.05
CA SER A 43 -4.45 -13.77 59.23
C SER A 43 -4.94 -12.77 60.28
N SER A 44 -5.74 -11.77 59.89
CA SER A 44 -6.73 -11.18 60.83
C SER A 44 -7.63 -10.16 60.14
N THR A 45 -8.90 -10.53 60.04
CA THR A 45 -10.11 -9.69 60.20
C THR A 45 -10.03 -8.16 60.03
N VAL A 46 -10.86 -7.71 59.09
CA VAL A 46 -11.85 -6.62 59.25
C VAL A 46 -11.35 -5.17 59.23
N ASN A 47 -11.76 -4.50 58.13
CA ASN A 47 -12.13 -3.09 57.99
C ASN A 47 -11.06 -2.01 57.72
N ARG A 48 -11.44 -1.13 56.77
CA ARG A 48 -10.97 0.24 56.48
C ARG A 48 -9.90 0.43 55.41
N SER A 49 -10.34 0.92 54.25
CA SER A 49 -10.16 2.32 53.81
C SER A 49 -10.31 2.42 52.28
N PRO A 50 -11.27 3.20 51.74
CA PRO A 50 -11.37 3.42 50.29
C PRO A 50 -10.09 4.00 49.69
N THR A 51 -9.28 4.70 50.49
CA THR A 51 -8.03 5.34 50.08
C THR A 51 -6.88 4.35 49.88
N ILE A 52 -6.87 3.21 50.57
CA ILE A 52 -5.85 2.15 50.37
C ILE A 52 -6.21 1.33 49.13
N HIS A 53 -7.49 1.06 48.90
CA HIS A 53 -7.96 0.43 47.66
C HIS A 53 -7.67 1.32 46.45
N CYS A 54 -7.94 2.64 46.51
CA CYS A 54 -7.56 3.56 45.43
C CYS A 54 -6.04 3.65 45.23
N ARG A 55 -5.22 3.59 46.29
CA ARG A 55 -3.75 3.63 46.14
C ARG A 55 -3.17 2.32 45.60
N ILE A 56 -3.71 1.17 45.98
CA ILE A 56 -3.32 -0.13 45.40
C ILE A 56 -3.80 -0.23 43.96
N LEU A 57 -5.00 0.26 43.65
CA LEU A 57 -5.51 0.35 42.27
C LEU A 57 -4.65 1.31 41.45
N ILE A 58 -4.28 2.49 41.98
CA ILE A 58 -3.38 3.44 41.30
C ILE A 58 -1.96 2.86 41.15
N ILE A 59 -1.45 2.11 42.12
CA ILE A 59 -0.13 1.46 42.02
C ILE A 59 -0.17 0.29 41.04
N LEU A 60 -1.26 -0.49 40.98
CA LEU A 60 -1.47 -1.52 39.95
C LEU A 60 -1.65 -0.90 38.55
N ILE A 61 -2.37 0.23 38.45
CA ILE A 61 -2.52 1.04 37.23
C ILE A 61 -1.17 1.63 36.80
N LEU A 62 -0.29 2.00 37.74
CA LEU A 62 1.03 2.56 37.45
C LEU A 62 2.12 1.50 37.19
N PHE A 63 1.90 0.23 37.54
CA PHE A 63 2.87 -0.85 37.36
C PHE A 63 2.54 -1.86 36.23
N GLN A 64 1.45 -1.66 35.49
CA GLN A 64 1.25 -2.31 34.19
C GLN A 64 1.38 -1.27 33.07
N THR A 65 2.62 -0.96 32.67
CA THR A 65 2.92 -0.35 31.36
C THR A 65 2.75 -1.42 30.27
N GLY A 66 1.55 -1.98 30.18
CA GLY A 66 1.23 -3.17 29.41
C GLY A 66 0.77 -2.78 28.02
N MET A 67 1.58 -3.04 27.00
CA MET A 67 1.23 -3.09 25.56
C MET A 67 0.58 -1.86 24.88
N GLU A 68 -0.33 -1.12 25.50
CA GLU A 68 -1.20 -0.09 24.91
C GLU A 68 -0.45 0.98 24.12
N ASN A 69 0.68 1.45 24.65
CA ASN A 69 1.50 2.50 24.04
C ASN A 69 2.63 1.97 23.14
N LYS A 70 2.71 0.65 22.92
CA LYS A 70 3.75 0.09 22.04
C LYS A 70 3.42 0.41 20.58
N LEU A 71 4.38 1.02 19.91
CA LEU A 71 4.33 1.32 18.48
C LEU A 71 4.57 0.06 17.65
N ILE A 72 3.89 -0.02 16.51
CA ILE A 72 4.09 -1.08 15.54
C ILE A 72 5.31 -0.73 14.68
N LYS A 73 6.43 -1.44 14.89
CA LYS A 73 7.70 -1.23 14.17
C LYS A 73 8.12 0.26 14.21
N ASN A 74 8.42 0.85 13.05
CA ASN A 74 8.86 2.25 12.91
C ASN A 74 7.69 3.21 12.59
N THR A 75 6.46 2.82 12.92
CA THR A 75 5.25 3.60 12.61
C THR A 75 4.80 4.42 13.81
N ASN A 76 3.95 5.41 13.57
CA ASN A 76 3.30 6.21 14.64
C ASN A 76 2.01 5.57 15.17
N PHE A 77 1.68 4.34 14.73
CA PHE A 77 0.47 3.64 15.16
C PHE A 77 0.77 2.75 16.37
N THR A 78 0.02 2.96 17.44
CA THR A 78 0.05 2.06 18.60
C THR A 78 -0.74 0.80 18.33
N ILE A 79 -0.39 -0.30 19.01
CA ILE A 79 -1.17 -1.54 18.91
C ILE A 79 -2.59 -1.35 19.45
N GLN A 80 -2.78 -0.53 20.50
CA GLN A 80 -4.10 -0.22 21.03
C GLN A 80 -5.00 0.36 19.93
N PHE A 81 -4.52 1.42 19.26
CA PHE A 81 -5.24 2.07 18.18
C PHE A 81 -5.70 1.07 17.12
N VAL A 82 -4.80 0.17 16.69
CA VAL A 82 -5.11 -0.85 15.69
C VAL A 82 -6.17 -1.84 16.18
N LEU A 83 -6.05 -2.34 17.40
CA LEU A 83 -7.03 -3.26 17.99
C LEU A 83 -8.42 -2.62 18.12
N ASP A 84 -8.47 -1.33 18.44
CA ASP A 84 -9.74 -0.58 18.56
C ASP A 84 -10.47 -0.51 17.23
N LYS A 85 -9.72 -0.26 16.15
CA LYS A 85 -10.26 -0.22 14.79
C LYS A 85 -10.76 -1.58 14.33
N ILE A 86 -10.00 -2.63 14.59
CA ILE A 86 -10.41 -4.01 14.28
C ILE A 86 -11.70 -4.34 15.03
N ARG A 87 -11.76 -4.08 16.34
CA ARG A 87 -12.95 -4.34 17.16
C ARG A 87 -14.17 -3.59 16.64
N ALA A 88 -14.03 -2.29 16.32
CA ALA A 88 -15.12 -1.47 15.82
C ALA A 88 -15.79 -2.10 14.57
N SER A 89 -15.00 -2.68 13.66
CA SER A 89 -15.52 -3.34 12.45
C SER A 89 -16.40 -4.57 12.72
N PHE A 90 -16.20 -5.26 13.85
CA PHE A 90 -17.02 -6.42 14.24
C PHE A 90 -18.34 -6.01 14.89
N CYS A 91 -18.39 -4.84 15.54
CA CYS A 91 -19.63 -4.30 16.09
C CYS A 91 -20.64 -3.90 15.01
N GLU A 92 -20.17 -3.60 13.79
CA GLU A 92 -21.01 -3.20 12.65
C GLU A 92 -21.55 -4.38 11.82
N SER A 93 -21.01 -5.61 11.96
CA SER A 93 -21.17 -6.71 10.99
C SER A 93 -21.76 -8.04 11.52
N GLU A 94 -22.50 -8.02 12.64
CA GLU A 94 -23.13 -9.15 13.36
C GLU A 94 -22.22 -9.96 14.32
N SER A 95 -22.39 -9.68 15.62
CA SER A 95 -22.77 -10.61 16.70
C SER A 95 -22.56 -9.91 18.03
N ALA A 96 -23.64 -9.68 18.78
CA ALA A 96 -23.60 -8.96 20.06
C ALA A 96 -22.71 -9.64 21.12
N GLU A 97 -22.35 -10.91 20.94
CA GLU A 97 -21.54 -11.70 21.88
C GLU A 97 -20.04 -11.34 21.90
N VAL A 98 -19.46 -10.98 20.75
CA VAL A 98 -18.05 -10.51 20.67
C VAL A 98 -17.98 -9.06 21.17
N ALA A 99 -18.94 -8.22 20.76
CA ALA A 99 -19.03 -6.82 21.16
C ALA A 99 -19.21 -6.63 22.69
N HIS A 100 -19.92 -7.55 23.37
CA HIS A 100 -20.18 -7.45 24.82
C HIS A 100 -19.02 -7.90 25.72
N LYS A 101 -18.08 -8.72 25.25
CA LYS A 101 -17.01 -9.31 26.09
C LYS A 101 -15.68 -8.56 26.08
N SER A 102 -15.52 -7.59 25.18
CA SER A 102 -14.26 -6.84 25.02
C SER A 102 -14.51 -5.34 25.19
N THR A 103 -14.07 -4.74 26.29
CA THR A 103 -13.82 -3.28 26.32
C THR A 103 -12.42 -3.01 25.74
N GLU A 104 -12.16 -1.77 25.32
CA GLU A 104 -10.88 -1.30 24.75
C GLU A 104 -9.68 -1.75 25.59
N TRP A 105 -9.83 -1.58 26.90
CA TRP A 105 -8.89 -1.98 27.95
C TRP A 105 -8.76 -3.51 28.15
N LEU A 106 -9.78 -4.30 27.83
CA LEU A 106 -9.70 -5.76 27.97
C LEU A 106 -8.85 -6.40 26.88
N LEU A 107 -8.91 -5.90 25.64
CA LEU A 107 -8.21 -6.55 24.51
C LEU A 107 -6.69 -6.50 24.65
N THR A 108 -6.14 -5.33 24.96
CA THR A 108 -4.70 -5.16 25.08
C THR A 108 -4.13 -5.90 26.30
N ASN A 109 -4.95 -6.11 27.34
CA ASN A 109 -4.59 -6.97 28.47
C ASN A 109 -4.59 -8.47 28.13
N GLN A 110 -5.33 -8.88 27.11
CA GLN A 110 -5.33 -10.25 26.59
C GLN A 110 -4.26 -10.50 25.52
N LEU A 111 -3.62 -9.45 25.02
CA LEU A 111 -2.48 -9.56 24.12
C LEU A 111 -1.21 -9.85 24.93
N GLU A 112 -0.60 -11.01 24.70
CA GLU A 112 0.70 -11.38 25.30
C GLU A 112 1.85 -10.64 24.59
N GLY A 113 1.74 -10.47 23.27
CA GLY A 113 2.74 -9.81 22.45
C GLY A 113 2.27 -9.61 21.01
N PHE A 114 3.07 -8.90 20.21
CA PHE A 114 2.89 -8.85 18.76
C PHE A 114 4.23 -8.74 18.05
N GLU A 115 4.24 -9.12 16.78
CA GLU A 115 5.36 -8.96 15.85
C GLU A 115 4.89 -8.24 14.60
N ALA A 116 5.75 -7.44 13.97
CA ALA A 116 5.43 -6.72 12.75
C ALA A 116 6.54 -6.89 11.71
N ILE A 117 6.18 -7.46 10.56
CA ILE A 117 7.12 -7.85 9.50
C ILE A 117 6.74 -7.11 8.21
N ASP A 118 7.71 -6.51 7.53
CA ASP A 118 7.47 -6.00 6.17
C ASP A 118 7.46 -7.19 5.21
N ILE A 119 6.29 -7.54 4.71
CA ILE A 119 6.10 -8.73 3.86
C ILE A 119 6.51 -8.52 2.42
N THR A 120 6.82 -7.28 2.04
CA THR A 120 7.28 -6.94 0.70
C THR A 120 8.79 -6.74 0.63
N GLY A 121 9.47 -6.66 1.78
CA GLY A 121 10.90 -6.34 1.83
C GLY A 121 11.22 -5.01 1.14
N GLY A 122 10.30 -4.03 1.23
CA GLY A 122 10.40 -2.76 0.51
C GLY A 122 10.02 -2.81 -0.99
N ALA A 123 9.58 -3.95 -1.52
CA ALA A 123 9.17 -4.07 -2.92
C ALA A 123 7.82 -3.40 -3.24
N ALA A 124 6.98 -3.13 -2.24
CA ALA A 124 5.78 -2.33 -2.46
C ALA A 124 6.17 -0.89 -2.81
N PHE A 125 5.93 -0.52 -4.06
CA PHE A 125 6.44 0.70 -4.69
C PHE A 125 6.01 1.97 -3.94
N MET A 126 4.73 2.06 -3.58
CA MET A 126 4.07 3.24 -3.01
C MET A 126 3.66 3.06 -1.54
N SER A 127 4.04 1.95 -0.90
CA SER A 127 3.55 1.63 0.44
C SER A 127 4.54 0.79 1.22
N THR A 128 4.50 0.92 2.53
CA THR A 128 5.03 -0.08 3.44
C THR A 128 3.89 -1.03 3.80
N ILE A 129 4.07 -2.32 3.55
CA ILE A 129 3.08 -3.36 3.85
C ILE A 129 3.57 -4.18 5.02
N LEU A 130 2.93 -4.03 6.18
CA LEU A 130 3.28 -4.75 7.39
C LEU A 130 2.26 -5.86 7.67
N LYS A 131 2.73 -7.09 7.83
CA LYS A 131 1.97 -8.14 8.52
C LYS A 131 2.21 -7.99 10.01
N VAL A 132 1.14 -7.81 10.77
CA VAL A 132 1.19 -7.78 12.23
C VAL A 132 0.62 -9.10 12.75
N ILE A 133 1.44 -9.84 13.50
CA ILE A 133 1.10 -11.11 14.13
C ILE A 133 0.75 -10.83 15.60
N LEU A 134 -0.41 -11.29 16.04
CA LEU A 134 -0.99 -11.01 17.34
C LEU A 134 -0.97 -12.29 18.20
N HIS A 135 -0.26 -12.24 19.32
CA HIS A 135 -0.13 -13.37 20.24
C HIS A 135 -1.11 -13.19 21.40
N TRP A 136 -2.22 -13.92 21.35
CA TRP A 136 -3.29 -13.86 22.33
C TRP A 136 -3.09 -14.86 23.47
N LYS A 137 -3.39 -14.45 24.71
CA LYS A 137 -3.38 -15.34 25.88
C LYS A 137 -4.43 -16.46 25.78
N ASP A 138 -5.60 -16.14 25.22
CA ASP A 138 -6.64 -17.13 24.89
C ASP A 138 -7.06 -16.97 23.41
N PRO A 139 -6.91 -18.01 22.58
CA PRO A 139 -7.34 -17.98 21.18
C PRO A 139 -8.86 -17.74 20.97
N LYS A 140 -9.70 -17.90 22.00
CA LYS A 140 -11.17 -17.83 21.89
C LYS A 140 -11.75 -16.43 21.78
N TYR A 141 -10.94 -15.37 21.81
CA TYR A 141 -11.45 -13.99 21.73
C TYR A 141 -12.01 -13.57 20.35
N GLY A 142 -11.95 -14.44 19.34
CA GLY A 142 -12.58 -14.20 18.03
C GLY A 142 -11.93 -13.09 17.21
N LEU A 143 -10.80 -12.55 17.68
CA LEU A 143 -9.99 -11.58 16.96
C LEU A 143 -8.99 -12.28 16.03
N PRO A 144 -8.57 -11.62 14.94
CA PRO A 144 -7.60 -12.20 14.03
C PRO A 144 -6.27 -12.47 14.74
N SER A 145 -5.62 -13.59 14.39
CA SER A 145 -4.24 -13.89 14.80
C SER A 145 -3.21 -13.05 14.04
N SER A 146 -3.61 -12.46 12.92
CA SER A 146 -2.78 -11.55 12.14
C SER A 146 -3.60 -10.64 11.24
N ILE A 147 -3.03 -9.49 10.91
CA ILE A 147 -3.60 -8.47 10.03
C ILE A 147 -2.53 -7.94 9.07
N VAL A 148 -2.97 -7.29 8.00
CA VAL A 148 -2.11 -6.52 7.12
C VAL A 148 -2.41 -5.03 7.30
N MET A 149 -1.33 -4.25 7.49
CA MET A 149 -1.35 -2.80 7.47
C MET A 149 -0.67 -2.30 6.20
N LYS A 150 -1.41 -1.59 5.34
CA LYS A 150 -0.85 -0.85 4.21
C LYS A 150 -0.72 0.62 4.63
N ILE A 151 0.51 1.10 4.68
CA ILE A 151 0.82 2.49 5.02
C ILE A 151 1.36 3.11 3.74
N PRO A 152 0.67 4.07 3.12
CA PRO A 152 1.18 4.75 1.95
C PRO A 152 2.45 5.46 2.37
N ALA A 153 3.56 4.97 1.82
CA ALA A 153 4.88 5.39 2.18
C ALA A 153 5.35 6.21 1.00
N PRO A 154 5.51 7.53 1.16
CA PRO A 154 6.36 8.23 0.25
C PRO A 154 7.73 7.55 0.37
N LYS A 155 8.19 6.78 -0.63
CA LYS A 155 9.60 6.36 -0.76
C LYS A 155 10.57 7.54 -0.94
N TYR A 156 10.16 8.73 -0.49
CA TYR A 156 10.93 9.94 -0.39
C TYR A 156 11.99 9.83 0.68
N THR A 157 11.90 8.94 1.67
CA THR A 157 13.01 8.74 2.64
C THR A 157 14.24 8.19 1.95
N THR A 158 14.10 7.19 1.07
CA THR A 158 15.22 6.70 0.24
C THR A 158 15.68 7.71 -0.80
N LEU A 159 14.79 8.56 -1.33
CA LEU A 159 15.18 9.62 -2.27
C LEU A 159 15.79 10.85 -1.59
N VAL A 160 15.44 11.17 -0.35
CA VAL A 160 16.07 12.22 0.47
C VAL A 160 17.41 11.73 0.99
N GLU A 161 17.53 10.46 1.37
CA GLU A 161 18.81 9.82 1.68
C GLU A 161 19.70 9.72 0.44
N GLN A 162 19.14 9.39 -0.73
CA GLN A 162 19.84 9.46 -2.01
C GLN A 162 20.17 10.91 -2.40
N LYS A 163 19.27 11.88 -2.19
CA LYS A 163 19.49 13.33 -2.42
C LYS A 163 20.62 13.82 -1.52
N ASN A 164 20.67 13.41 -0.26
CA ASN A 164 21.74 13.74 0.68
C ASN A 164 23.05 13.03 0.33
N ALA A 165 23.01 11.76 -0.11
CA ALA A 165 24.19 11.01 -0.54
C ALA A 165 24.76 11.53 -1.87
N ILE A 166 23.90 11.95 -2.81
CA ILE A 166 24.27 12.57 -4.08
C ILE A 166 24.77 13.99 -3.82
N ARG A 167 24.10 14.77 -2.96
CA ARG A 167 24.54 16.11 -2.55
C ARG A 167 25.89 16.07 -1.84
N ALA A 168 26.13 15.10 -0.95
CA ALA A 168 27.43 14.87 -0.34
C ALA A 168 28.51 14.45 -1.36
N LYS A 169 28.14 13.69 -2.41
CA LYS A 169 29.05 13.34 -3.51
C LYS A 169 29.34 14.52 -4.44
N ILE A 170 28.40 15.42 -4.63
CA ILE A 170 28.54 16.66 -5.42
C ILE A 170 29.33 17.71 -4.64
N GLU A 171 29.08 17.88 -3.34
CA GLU A 171 29.85 18.76 -2.45
C GLU A 171 31.31 18.28 -2.30
N ALA A 172 31.56 16.98 -2.50
CA ALA A 172 32.91 16.40 -2.54
C ALA A 172 33.56 16.43 -3.94
N ALA A 173 32.86 16.84 -5.00
CA ALA A 173 33.39 16.95 -6.35
C ALA A 173 33.66 18.42 -6.70
N GLU A 174 34.86 18.72 -7.20
CA GLU A 174 35.31 20.12 -7.42
C GLU A 174 34.54 20.89 -8.51
N GLU A 175 33.71 20.22 -9.33
CA GLU A 175 32.76 20.89 -10.23
C GLU A 175 31.44 20.09 -10.38
N PRO A 176 30.26 20.73 -10.29
CA PRO A 176 28.98 20.02 -10.39
C PRO A 176 28.61 19.70 -11.85
N PRO A 177 28.11 18.48 -12.15
CA PRO A 177 27.53 18.18 -13.46
C PRO A 177 26.28 19.03 -13.68
N ARG A 178 26.17 19.67 -14.84
CA ARG A 178 24.90 20.26 -15.31
C ARG A 178 24.00 19.12 -15.81
N ASP A 179 22.72 19.18 -15.44
CA ASP A 179 21.59 18.35 -15.91
C ASP A 179 21.30 17.00 -15.22
N THR A 180 21.32 16.96 -13.88
CA THR A 180 20.58 15.91 -13.13
C THR A 180 19.81 16.50 -11.95
N PHE A 181 18.70 17.16 -12.23
CA PHE A 181 17.64 17.37 -11.24
C PHE A 181 16.31 16.95 -11.89
N MET A 182 15.64 15.95 -11.31
CA MET A 182 14.18 15.89 -11.41
C MET A 182 13.65 17.09 -10.61
N ASP A 183 12.79 17.89 -11.22
CA ASP A 183 12.29 19.16 -10.70
C ASP A 183 11.57 18.98 -9.34
N GLU A 184 11.82 19.88 -8.39
CA GLU A 184 11.21 19.83 -7.05
C GLU A 184 9.67 19.98 -7.11
N ALA A 185 9.13 20.62 -8.16
CA ALA A 185 7.69 20.73 -8.40
C ALA A 185 7.02 19.38 -8.76
N LEU A 186 7.69 18.56 -9.59
CA LEU A 186 7.23 17.19 -9.90
C LEU A 186 7.16 16.31 -8.64
N MET A 187 8.04 16.57 -7.67
CA MET A 187 8.10 15.85 -6.40
C MET A 187 7.00 16.23 -5.40
N GLU A 188 6.51 17.46 -5.42
CA GLU A 188 5.37 17.90 -4.58
C GLU A 188 4.04 17.36 -5.15
N GLU A 189 3.92 17.28 -6.47
CA GLU A 189 2.75 16.75 -7.18
C GLU A 189 2.62 15.22 -7.09
N SER A 190 3.73 14.47 -7.10
CA SER A 190 3.72 13.01 -6.89
C SER A 190 3.32 12.61 -5.46
N GLY A 191 3.47 13.51 -4.47
CA GLY A 191 2.87 13.34 -3.14
C GLY A 191 1.35 13.41 -3.17
N THR A 192 0.79 14.26 -4.05
CA THR A 192 -0.66 14.39 -4.24
C THR A 192 -1.26 13.13 -4.88
N PHE A 193 -0.60 12.55 -5.90
CA PHE A 193 -1.08 11.30 -6.51
C PHE A 193 -1.20 10.17 -5.48
N LEU A 194 -0.19 10.00 -4.62
CA LEU A 194 -0.19 8.95 -3.60
C LEU A 194 -1.35 9.11 -2.59
N ILE A 195 -1.62 10.36 -2.19
CA ILE A 195 -2.75 10.70 -1.30
C ILE A 195 -4.07 10.33 -1.98
N GLU A 196 -4.27 10.74 -3.24
CA GLU A 196 -5.52 10.47 -3.96
C GLU A 196 -5.71 8.98 -4.26
N ALA A 197 -4.64 8.25 -4.61
CA ALA A 197 -4.69 6.81 -4.80
C ALA A 197 -5.06 6.07 -3.50
N HIS A 198 -4.50 6.50 -2.37
CA HIS A 198 -4.83 5.95 -1.04
C HIS A 198 -6.28 6.22 -0.64
N LYS A 199 -6.76 7.46 -0.80
CA LYS A 199 -8.17 7.81 -0.55
C LYS A 199 -9.11 7.00 -1.43
N ARG A 200 -8.75 6.83 -2.70
CA ARG A 200 -9.53 6.06 -3.67
C ARG A 200 -9.64 4.60 -3.27
N GLU A 201 -8.54 4.00 -2.82
CA GLU A 201 -8.53 2.62 -2.32
C GLU A 201 -9.42 2.45 -1.08
N ILE A 202 -9.36 3.38 -0.13
CA ILE A 202 -10.25 3.39 1.05
C ILE A 202 -11.71 3.45 0.60
N ALA A 203 -12.05 4.41 -0.26
CA ALA A 203 -13.42 4.58 -0.75
C ALA A 203 -13.93 3.31 -1.45
N PHE A 204 -13.07 2.63 -2.21
CA PHE A 204 -13.40 1.36 -2.85
C PHE A 204 -13.77 0.28 -1.82
N TYR A 205 -12.90 0.04 -0.84
CA TYR A 205 -13.16 -1.00 0.17
C TYR A 205 -14.34 -0.66 1.12
N GLU A 206 -14.63 0.61 1.34
CA GLU A 206 -15.80 1.04 2.15
C GLU A 206 -17.11 0.90 1.39
N CYS A 207 -17.12 1.19 0.09
CA CYS A 207 -18.34 1.23 -0.72
C CYS A 207 -18.69 -0.12 -1.32
N LEU A 208 -17.75 -0.80 -1.98
CA LEU A 208 -18.05 -1.96 -2.82
C LEU A 208 -18.70 -3.12 -2.05
N PRO A 209 -18.18 -3.62 -0.91
CA PRO A 209 -18.77 -4.75 -0.21
C PRO A 209 -20.24 -4.56 0.20
N ARG A 210 -20.70 -3.30 0.28
CA ARG A 210 -22.11 -2.94 0.58
C ARG A 210 -23.01 -2.97 -0.65
N LEU A 211 -22.41 -2.86 -1.84
CA LEU A 211 -23.09 -2.80 -3.12
C LEU A 211 -23.06 -4.17 -3.82
N ASP A 212 -21.95 -4.90 -3.70
CA ASP A 212 -21.82 -6.28 -4.18
C ASP A 212 -20.86 -7.09 -3.31
N SER A 213 -21.23 -8.33 -3.04
CA SER A 213 -20.44 -9.30 -2.28
C SER A 213 -19.79 -10.37 -3.18
N SER A 214 -20.03 -10.32 -4.49
CA SER A 214 -19.52 -11.27 -5.48
C SER A 214 -18.00 -11.13 -5.69
N LEU A 215 -17.48 -9.91 -5.59
CA LEU A 215 -16.06 -9.65 -5.72
C LEU A 215 -15.34 -10.14 -4.46
N ARG A 216 -14.43 -11.09 -4.65
CA ARG A 216 -13.63 -11.62 -3.55
C ARG A 216 -12.59 -10.60 -3.13
N LEU A 217 -12.79 -10.01 -1.95
CA LEU A 217 -11.90 -9.02 -1.34
C LEU A 217 -11.44 -9.50 0.04
N PRO A 218 -10.27 -9.05 0.53
CA PRO A 218 -9.91 -9.22 1.95
C PRO A 218 -10.92 -8.46 2.81
N LYS A 219 -11.19 -8.96 4.03
CA LYS A 219 -11.98 -8.19 5.00
C LYS A 219 -11.28 -6.85 5.28
N PHE A 220 -11.96 -5.75 5.00
CA PHE A 220 -11.51 -4.39 5.32
C PHE A 220 -11.90 -4.06 6.76
N TYR A 221 -10.91 -3.78 7.61
CA TYR A 221 -11.16 -3.43 9.01
C TYR A 221 -11.26 -1.92 9.20
N PHE A 222 -10.41 -1.14 8.53
CA PHE A 222 -10.33 0.31 8.71
C PHE A 222 -9.49 0.98 7.64
N GLY A 223 -9.87 2.21 7.27
CA GLY A 223 -9.06 3.12 6.47
C GLY A 223 -9.05 4.51 7.11
N SER A 224 -7.90 5.17 7.08
CA SER A 224 -7.79 6.60 7.40
C SER A 224 -6.96 7.32 6.35
N ASP A 225 -7.44 8.49 5.97
CA ASP A 225 -6.68 9.43 5.16
C ASP A 225 -5.42 9.93 5.90
N TYR A 226 -4.56 10.64 5.19
CA TYR A 226 -3.38 11.29 5.73
C TYR A 226 -3.76 12.26 6.85
N SER A 227 -3.28 11.99 8.07
CA SER A 227 -3.39 12.93 9.19
C SER A 227 -2.02 13.52 9.54
N PRO A 228 -1.95 14.85 9.78
CA PRO A 228 -0.79 15.48 10.39
C PRO A 228 -0.41 14.87 11.76
N HIS A 229 -1.35 14.21 12.45
CA HIS A 229 -1.13 13.65 13.79
C HIS A 229 -0.33 12.34 13.80
N HIS A 230 -0.45 11.51 12.75
CA HIS A 230 0.29 10.23 12.63
C HIS A 230 1.21 10.16 11.41
N ASN A 231 1.29 11.25 10.63
CA ASN A 231 2.23 11.48 9.54
C ASN A 231 2.12 10.52 8.33
N ASN A 232 1.06 9.71 8.21
CA ASN A 232 0.83 8.79 7.08
C ASN A 232 -0.65 8.41 6.96
N GLY A 233 -1.14 8.01 5.79
CA GLY A 233 -2.41 7.26 5.70
C GLY A 233 -2.32 5.86 6.33
N LEU A 234 -3.44 5.15 6.45
CA LEU A 234 -3.45 3.75 6.89
C LEU A 234 -4.64 2.99 6.32
N ILE A 235 -4.40 1.76 5.87
CA ILE A 235 -5.42 0.74 5.64
C ILE A 235 -5.09 -0.48 6.50
N ILE A 236 -6.08 -1.03 7.20
CA ILE A 236 -6.00 -2.26 7.99
C ILE A 236 -6.96 -3.28 7.35
N MET A 237 -6.43 -4.45 6.97
CA MET A 237 -7.19 -5.49 6.29
C MET A 237 -6.80 -6.90 6.76
N GLU A 238 -7.59 -7.89 6.35
CA GLU A 238 -7.37 -9.32 6.61
C GLU A 238 -5.99 -9.80 6.14
N ASP A 239 -5.29 -10.56 6.99
CA ASP A 239 -4.16 -11.35 6.55
C ASP A 239 -4.63 -12.64 5.87
N MET A 240 -4.54 -12.67 4.55
CA MET A 240 -4.89 -13.83 3.74
C MET A 240 -3.73 -14.82 3.53
N SER A 241 -2.54 -14.57 4.07
CA SER A 241 -1.33 -15.34 3.75
C SER A 241 -1.41 -16.83 4.09
N THR A 242 -2.29 -17.22 5.01
CA THR A 242 -2.53 -18.63 5.37
C THR A 242 -3.34 -19.38 4.31
N ARG A 243 -4.17 -18.68 3.53
CA ARG A 243 -5.09 -19.26 2.54
C ARG A 243 -4.83 -18.85 1.10
N ALA A 244 -3.97 -17.86 0.87
CA ALA A 244 -3.80 -17.25 -0.45
C ALA A 244 -2.33 -17.01 -0.85
N VAL A 245 -2.03 -17.12 -2.15
CA VAL A 245 -0.71 -16.82 -2.77
C VAL A 245 -0.89 -16.06 -4.08
N SER A 246 0.02 -15.15 -4.41
CA SER A 246 0.11 -14.59 -5.77
C SER A 246 1.00 -15.46 -6.66
N LEU A 247 0.83 -15.35 -7.98
CA LEU A 247 1.72 -16.02 -8.93
C LEU A 247 2.95 -15.15 -9.24
N PRO A 248 4.09 -15.74 -9.62
CA PRO A 248 5.21 -14.98 -10.16
C PRO A 248 4.80 -14.21 -11.42
N THR A 249 5.20 -12.94 -11.54
CA THR A 249 4.93 -12.11 -12.73
C THR A 249 5.48 -12.74 -14.02
N ILE A 250 6.63 -13.41 -13.90
CA ILE A 250 7.29 -14.19 -14.96
C ILE A 250 7.45 -15.61 -14.40
N PRO A 251 6.84 -16.65 -15.00
CA PRO A 251 6.28 -16.70 -16.36
C PRO A 251 4.88 -16.09 -16.55
N GLY A 252 4.08 -15.91 -15.48
CA GLY A 252 2.72 -15.34 -15.55
C GLY A 252 1.57 -16.37 -15.53
N PHE A 253 0.42 -16.04 -16.13
CA PHE A 253 -0.85 -16.78 -16.08
C PHE A 253 -1.03 -17.90 -17.12
N ASN A 254 -2.04 -18.75 -16.86
CA ASN A 254 -2.58 -19.78 -17.76
C ASN A 254 -4.14 -19.76 -17.77
N ASP A 255 -4.77 -20.67 -18.50
CA ASP A 255 -6.04 -20.52 -19.25
C ASP A 255 -7.40 -20.47 -18.49
N ALA A 256 -7.48 -20.06 -17.23
CA ALA A 256 -8.76 -20.11 -16.49
C ALA A 256 -9.15 -18.80 -15.77
N HIS A 257 -10.47 -18.52 -15.79
CA HIS A 257 -11.32 -17.81 -14.79
C HIS A 257 -12.21 -16.63 -15.23
N ASN A 258 -13.17 -16.35 -14.32
CA ASN A 258 -14.48 -15.63 -14.31
C ASN A 258 -14.34 -14.11 -13.99
N ARG A 259 -15.32 -13.26 -13.59
CA ARG A 259 -16.73 -12.81 -13.86
C ARG A 259 -16.90 -11.45 -13.08
N GLU A 260 -17.95 -10.66 -13.31
CA GLU A 260 -18.03 -9.16 -13.28
C GLU A 260 -18.69 -8.44 -12.07
N TRP A 261 -18.58 -7.07 -12.03
CA TRP A 261 -19.36 -6.04 -11.27
C TRP A 261 -19.01 -4.55 -11.70
N GLU A 262 -19.57 -3.46 -11.09
CA GLU A 262 -19.41 -1.97 -11.33
C GLU A 262 -19.28 -1.03 -10.05
N PRO A 263 -18.31 -0.07 -9.86
CA PRO A 263 -18.22 0.88 -8.72
C PRO A 263 -18.11 2.37 -9.13
N PRO A 264 -17.92 3.32 -8.18
CA PRO A 264 -18.33 4.70 -8.38
C PRO A 264 -17.21 5.77 -8.21
N VAL A 265 -16.05 5.68 -8.88
CA VAL A 265 -15.05 6.77 -8.79
C VAL A 265 -14.34 7.05 -10.12
N PRO A 266 -14.50 8.25 -10.73
CA PRO A 266 -13.71 8.66 -11.88
C PRO A 266 -12.22 8.86 -11.52
N MET A 267 -11.30 8.45 -12.39
CA MET A 267 -9.90 8.89 -12.33
C MET A 267 -9.70 10.02 -13.32
N GLU A 268 -9.29 11.18 -12.82
CA GLU A 268 -8.75 12.24 -13.67
C GLU A 268 -7.27 11.94 -13.95
N MET A 269 -6.96 11.72 -15.23
CA MET A 269 -5.59 11.52 -15.70
C MET A 269 -4.87 12.87 -15.71
N ARG A 270 -3.94 13.05 -14.79
CA ARG A 270 -3.18 14.30 -14.65
C ARG A 270 -1.94 14.30 -15.56
N LEU A 271 -1.59 15.49 -16.07
CA LEU A 271 -0.48 15.69 -17.01
C LEU A 271 0.88 15.28 -16.43
N ASP A 272 1.09 15.48 -15.12
CA ASP A 272 2.28 15.06 -14.38
C ASP A 272 2.49 13.54 -14.43
N PHE A 273 1.43 12.77 -14.28
CA PHE A 273 1.48 11.32 -14.35
C PHE A 273 1.85 10.83 -15.75
N ILE A 274 1.29 11.47 -16.78
CA ILE A 274 1.62 11.18 -18.19
C ILE A 274 3.08 11.52 -18.49
N GLU A 275 3.57 12.64 -17.98
CA GLU A 275 4.98 13.02 -18.12
C GLU A 275 5.91 12.06 -17.35
N GLY A 276 5.48 11.59 -16.18
CA GLY A 276 6.17 10.51 -15.46
C GLY A 276 6.26 9.22 -16.26
N MET A 277 5.17 8.81 -16.93
CA MET A 277 5.18 7.67 -17.84
C MET A 277 6.11 7.90 -19.05
N ARG A 278 6.10 9.11 -19.64
CA ARG A 278 6.98 9.51 -20.74
C ARG A 278 8.45 9.38 -20.34
N SER A 279 8.82 9.99 -19.22
CA SER A 279 10.19 9.95 -18.68
C SER A 279 10.68 8.51 -18.45
N LYS A 280 9.82 7.64 -17.89
CA LYS A 280 10.16 6.22 -17.71
C LYS A 280 10.25 5.43 -19.01
N ALA A 281 9.46 5.78 -20.02
CA ALA A 281 9.64 5.20 -21.36
C ALA A 281 11.01 5.59 -21.94
N GLU A 282 11.46 6.83 -21.78
CA GLU A 282 12.79 7.25 -22.22
C GLU A 282 13.93 6.55 -21.45
N GLU A 283 13.75 6.26 -20.15
CA GLU A 283 14.68 5.40 -19.40
C GLU A 283 14.73 3.99 -20.00
N LEU A 284 13.59 3.40 -20.33
CA LEU A 284 13.52 2.07 -20.95
C LEU A 284 14.18 2.03 -22.33
N ALA A 285 14.08 3.12 -23.10
CA ALA A 285 14.80 3.28 -24.36
C ALA A 285 16.32 3.30 -24.17
N LYS A 286 16.84 3.68 -23.00
CA LYS A 286 18.26 3.60 -22.65
C LYS A 286 18.66 2.19 -22.20
N ILE A 287 17.75 1.45 -21.57
CA ILE A 287 17.96 0.06 -21.15
C ILE A 287 18.15 -0.84 -22.38
N GLU A 288 17.32 -0.70 -23.41
CA GLU A 288 17.45 -1.45 -24.67
C GLU A 288 17.38 -0.53 -25.90
N PRO A 289 18.51 0.07 -26.31
CA PRO A 289 18.54 1.15 -27.30
C PRO A 289 18.35 0.67 -28.75
N ASN A 290 18.56 -0.62 -29.03
CA ASN A 290 18.56 -1.14 -30.39
C ASN A 290 17.15 -1.47 -30.88
N GLN A 291 16.40 -2.26 -30.10
CA GLN A 291 15.07 -2.73 -30.52
C GLN A 291 13.94 -1.87 -29.93
N ILE A 292 14.02 -1.51 -28.65
CA ILE A 292 12.95 -0.77 -27.95
C ILE A 292 13.08 0.74 -28.18
N GLY A 293 14.30 1.28 -28.11
CA GLY A 293 14.55 2.72 -28.25
C GLY A 293 13.92 3.39 -29.48
N PRO A 294 14.04 2.83 -30.70
CA PRO A 294 13.40 3.40 -31.90
C PRO A 294 11.87 3.42 -31.82
N LEU A 295 11.25 2.36 -31.28
CA LEU A 295 9.80 2.26 -31.16
C LEU A 295 9.25 3.26 -30.15
N ILE A 296 9.92 3.42 -29.00
CA ILE A 296 9.55 4.43 -28.00
C ILE A 296 9.58 5.83 -28.63
N ARG A 297 10.63 6.19 -29.37
CA ARG A 297 10.70 7.49 -30.06
C ARG A 297 9.54 7.71 -31.03
N LYS A 298 9.11 6.68 -31.77
CA LYS A 298 7.93 6.76 -32.65
C LYS A 298 6.64 6.97 -31.85
N LEU A 299 6.54 6.41 -30.65
CA LEU A 299 5.34 6.45 -29.80
C LEU A 299 5.28 7.64 -28.83
N LEU A 300 6.37 8.39 -28.62
CA LEU A 300 6.40 9.57 -27.75
C LEU A 300 5.28 10.60 -28.01
N PRO A 301 4.82 10.85 -29.27
CA PRO A 301 3.69 11.73 -29.53
C PRO A 301 2.37 11.26 -28.90
N MET A 302 2.23 9.97 -28.57
CA MET A 302 1.01 9.43 -27.97
C MET A 302 0.89 9.71 -26.47
N PHE A 303 1.96 10.15 -25.78
CA PHE A 303 1.94 10.43 -24.34
C PHE A 303 1.18 11.74 -24.05
N THR A 304 -0.14 11.70 -24.21
CA THR A 304 -1.08 12.82 -24.06
C THR A 304 -2.33 12.37 -23.31
N VAL A 305 -3.09 13.34 -22.79
CA VAL A 305 -4.37 13.10 -22.12
C VAL A 305 -5.37 12.42 -23.07
N GLU A 306 -5.42 12.85 -24.33
CA GLU A 306 -6.33 12.31 -25.34
C GLU A 306 -6.23 10.79 -25.48
N TYR A 307 -5.01 10.26 -25.59
CA TYR A 307 -4.78 8.81 -25.68
C TYR A 307 -5.09 8.07 -24.36
N CYS A 308 -4.99 8.75 -23.21
CA CYS A 308 -5.40 8.17 -21.92
C CYS A 308 -6.93 8.11 -21.79
N GLU A 309 -7.64 9.15 -22.24
CA GLU A 309 -9.11 9.24 -22.24
C GLU A 309 -9.79 8.27 -23.22
N MET A 310 -9.00 7.59 -24.06
CA MET A 310 -9.47 6.42 -24.82
C MET A 310 -9.83 5.26 -23.90
N SER A 311 -9.15 5.15 -22.75
CA SER A 311 -9.33 4.09 -21.75
C SER A 311 -10.06 4.55 -20.50
N SER A 312 -9.93 5.82 -20.10
CA SER A 312 -10.62 6.39 -18.94
C SER A 312 -11.77 7.28 -19.40
N TYR A 313 -13.01 6.89 -19.11
CA TYR A 313 -14.20 7.66 -19.51
C TYR A 313 -15.39 7.38 -18.59
N ASN A 314 -16.34 8.32 -18.57
CA ASN A 314 -17.64 8.14 -17.93
C ASN A 314 -18.74 8.02 -19.00
N GLY A 315 -19.82 7.29 -18.69
CA GLY A 315 -20.93 7.09 -19.62
C GLY A 315 -20.63 6.02 -20.67
N ALA A 316 -21.23 6.11 -21.85
CA ALA A 316 -21.10 5.09 -22.89
C ALA A 316 -20.03 5.42 -23.93
N LYS A 317 -19.18 4.43 -24.25
CA LYS A 317 -18.19 4.48 -25.33
C LYS A 317 -18.04 3.09 -25.94
N TYR A 318 -17.70 3.00 -27.22
CA TYR A 318 -17.60 1.72 -27.95
C TYR A 318 -18.90 0.87 -27.95
N GLY A 319 -20.03 1.47 -27.62
CA GLY A 319 -21.34 0.82 -27.60
C GLY A 319 -21.75 0.18 -26.26
N PHE A 320 -21.01 0.41 -25.18
CA PHE A 320 -21.36 -0.05 -23.83
C PHE A 320 -20.98 1.00 -22.75
N PRO A 321 -21.58 0.98 -21.55
CA PRO A 321 -21.22 1.90 -20.46
C PRO A 321 -19.80 1.65 -19.95
N ALA A 322 -19.21 2.65 -19.31
CA ALA A 322 -17.94 2.50 -18.59
C ALA A 322 -18.08 1.43 -17.50
N CYS A 323 -17.06 0.59 -17.36
CA CYS A 323 -16.98 -0.46 -16.35
C CYS A 323 -16.03 -0.06 -15.21
N ILE A 324 -15.98 -0.86 -14.13
CA ILE A 324 -14.79 -0.83 -13.26
C ILE A 324 -13.59 -1.20 -14.09
N VAL A 325 -12.52 -0.48 -13.86
CA VAL A 325 -11.21 -0.87 -14.30
C VAL A 325 -10.30 -0.82 -13.10
N HIS A 326 -9.70 -1.96 -12.74
CA HIS A 326 -8.67 -2.02 -11.71
C HIS A 326 -7.42 -1.23 -12.13
N SER A 327 -7.05 -1.28 -13.41
CA SER A 327 -5.99 -0.53 -14.12
C SER A 327 -4.57 -0.96 -13.81
N ASP A 328 -4.30 -1.40 -12.58
CA ASP A 328 -3.09 -2.14 -12.23
C ASP A 328 -3.39 -3.62 -11.95
N LEU A 329 -4.12 -4.29 -12.85
CA LEU A 329 -4.44 -5.71 -12.70
C LEU A 329 -3.32 -6.58 -13.27
N TRP A 330 -2.44 -7.07 -12.40
CA TRP A 330 -1.34 -7.97 -12.73
C TRP A 330 -1.15 -9.01 -11.62
N SER A 331 -0.35 -10.04 -11.89
CA SER A 331 -0.19 -11.23 -11.03
C SER A 331 -0.01 -10.98 -9.52
N PRO A 332 0.83 -10.03 -9.05
CA PRO A 332 0.95 -9.73 -7.62
C PRO A 332 -0.32 -9.21 -6.95
N ASN A 333 -1.24 -8.62 -7.71
CA ASN A 333 -2.52 -8.09 -7.22
C ASN A 333 -3.65 -9.12 -7.29
N ILE A 334 -3.36 -10.35 -7.76
CA ILE A 334 -4.32 -11.46 -7.82
C ILE A 334 -3.84 -12.56 -6.88
N LEU A 335 -4.66 -12.87 -5.87
CA LEU A 335 -4.40 -13.89 -4.87
C LEU A 335 -5.23 -15.14 -5.19
N TRP A 336 -4.58 -16.29 -5.25
CA TRP A 336 -5.17 -17.61 -5.50
C TRP A 336 -5.25 -18.42 -4.22
N GLU A 337 -6.27 -19.26 -4.06
CA GLU A 337 -6.39 -20.15 -2.92
C GLU A 337 -5.21 -21.14 -2.92
N LYS A 338 -4.67 -21.46 -1.74
CA LYS A 338 -3.59 -22.44 -1.59
C LYS A 338 -4.14 -23.85 -1.36
N ASP A 339 -3.49 -24.85 -1.96
CA ASP A 339 -3.70 -26.25 -1.59
C ASP A 339 -2.99 -26.60 -0.26
N ALA A 340 -3.16 -27.82 0.23
CA ALA A 340 -2.52 -28.29 1.47
C ALA A 340 -0.98 -28.26 1.43
N SER A 341 -0.37 -28.17 0.24
CA SER A 341 1.08 -28.03 0.05
C SER A 341 1.53 -26.56 -0.09
N GLY A 342 0.60 -25.60 0.03
CA GLY A 342 0.87 -24.17 -0.10
C GLY A 342 0.96 -23.67 -1.54
N ARG A 343 0.65 -24.50 -2.54
CA ARG A 343 0.70 -24.14 -3.96
C ARG A 343 -0.59 -23.44 -4.41
N PRO A 344 -0.52 -22.50 -5.36
CA PRO A 344 -1.71 -21.86 -5.92
C PRO A 344 -2.60 -22.90 -6.60
N THR A 345 -3.90 -22.80 -6.32
CA THR A 345 -4.96 -23.49 -7.07
C THR A 345 -5.48 -22.59 -8.18
N ASP A 346 -6.46 -23.09 -8.91
CA ASP A 346 -7.25 -22.35 -9.89
C ASP A 346 -8.32 -21.45 -9.24
N ARG A 347 -8.57 -21.56 -7.93
CA ARG A 347 -9.63 -20.76 -7.31
C ARG A 347 -9.12 -19.37 -6.91
N LEU A 348 -9.71 -18.33 -7.50
CA LEU A 348 -9.46 -16.94 -7.11
C LEU A 348 -9.79 -16.74 -5.63
N CYS A 349 -8.86 -16.25 -4.84
CA CYS A 349 -9.02 -15.98 -3.42
C CYS A 349 -9.40 -14.52 -3.16
N ALA A 350 -8.68 -13.57 -3.77
CA ALA A 350 -9.04 -12.16 -3.78
C ALA A 350 -8.29 -11.38 -4.87
N ILE A 351 -8.81 -10.21 -5.24
CA ILE A 351 -8.08 -9.17 -5.98
C ILE A 351 -7.83 -8.00 -5.02
N ILE A 352 -6.61 -7.48 -4.99
CA ILE A 352 -6.14 -6.45 -4.04
C ILE A 352 -5.48 -5.28 -4.77
N ASP A 353 -5.17 -4.22 -4.03
CA ASP A 353 -4.46 -3.02 -4.52
C ASP A 353 -5.27 -2.16 -5.51
N TRP A 354 -6.50 -1.84 -5.12
CA TRP A 354 -7.47 -1.07 -5.89
C TRP A 354 -7.21 0.45 -5.93
N GLN A 355 -5.98 0.88 -5.66
CA GLN A 355 -5.61 2.32 -5.60
C GLN A 355 -5.72 3.04 -6.96
N THR A 356 -5.73 2.28 -8.06
CA THR A 356 -5.90 2.79 -9.43
C THR A 356 -7.30 2.51 -10.02
N VAL A 357 -8.25 2.07 -9.18
CA VAL A 357 -9.61 1.77 -9.62
C VAL A 357 -10.26 3.00 -10.27
N HIS A 358 -10.93 2.85 -11.41
CA HIS A 358 -11.72 3.92 -12.00
C HIS A 358 -12.75 3.44 -13.01
N ASN A 359 -13.53 4.39 -13.55
CA ASN A 359 -14.48 4.15 -14.63
C ASN A 359 -13.80 4.19 -16.00
N GLY A 360 -14.00 3.16 -16.81
CA GLY A 360 -13.55 3.22 -18.18
C GLY A 360 -13.66 1.92 -18.94
N ASN A 361 -12.65 1.69 -19.77
CA ASN A 361 -12.56 0.58 -20.68
C ASN A 361 -12.14 -0.71 -19.95
N PRO A 362 -12.98 -1.76 -19.86
CA PRO A 362 -12.63 -3.02 -19.21
C PRO A 362 -11.46 -3.72 -19.93
N CYS A 363 -11.23 -3.43 -21.22
CA CYS A 363 -10.09 -3.98 -21.94
C CYS A 363 -8.75 -3.43 -21.46
N THR A 364 -8.72 -2.35 -20.65
CA THR A 364 -7.50 -1.90 -19.98
C THR A 364 -6.97 -2.98 -19.04
N ASP A 365 -7.84 -3.62 -18.26
CA ASP A 365 -7.46 -4.73 -17.37
C ASP A 365 -7.04 -5.97 -18.16
N ILE A 366 -7.77 -6.29 -19.24
CA ILE A 366 -7.43 -7.41 -20.12
C ILE A 366 -6.07 -7.19 -20.76
N SER A 367 -5.84 -6.00 -21.32
CA SER A 367 -4.57 -5.62 -21.96
C SER A 367 -3.42 -5.64 -20.95
N ARG A 368 -3.63 -5.07 -19.75
CA ARG A 368 -2.63 -5.06 -18.67
C ARG A 368 -2.24 -6.48 -18.24
N LEU A 369 -3.23 -7.35 -17.99
CA LEU A 369 -3.03 -8.75 -17.65
C LEU A 369 -2.22 -9.49 -18.72
N LEU A 370 -2.63 -9.38 -19.98
CA LEU A 370 -1.96 -10.09 -21.07
C LEU A 370 -0.55 -9.56 -21.32
N ALA A 371 -0.35 -8.25 -21.24
CA ALA A 371 0.93 -7.62 -21.49
C ALA A 371 1.98 -7.98 -20.43
N LEU A 372 1.60 -8.04 -19.14
CA LEU A 372 2.54 -8.30 -18.05
C LEU A 372 2.62 -9.75 -17.62
N ASN A 373 1.60 -10.56 -17.86
CA ASN A 373 1.51 -11.91 -17.29
C ASN A 373 1.35 -12.99 -18.35
N THR A 374 1.63 -12.72 -19.61
CA THR A 374 1.76 -13.76 -20.64
C THR A 374 2.97 -13.49 -21.53
N PHE A 375 3.45 -14.49 -22.25
CA PHE A 375 4.42 -14.27 -23.32
C PHE A 375 3.78 -13.38 -24.40
N GLY A 376 4.55 -12.47 -25.00
CA GLY A 376 4.00 -11.59 -26.04
C GLY A 376 3.40 -12.34 -27.23
N GLN A 377 3.97 -13.51 -27.60
CA GLN A 377 3.41 -14.36 -28.65
C GLN A 377 2.07 -14.98 -28.24
N TYR A 378 1.97 -15.46 -26.99
CA TYR A 378 0.70 -15.96 -26.47
C TYR A 378 -0.38 -14.88 -26.51
N ARG A 379 -0.07 -13.64 -26.11
CA ARG A 379 -1.02 -12.52 -26.23
C ARG A 379 -1.51 -12.37 -27.67
N ARG A 380 -0.62 -12.25 -28.66
CA ARG A 380 -0.99 -12.12 -30.09
C ARG A 380 -1.85 -13.27 -30.58
N ASP A 381 -1.50 -14.50 -30.23
CA ASP A 381 -2.19 -15.70 -30.70
C ASP A 381 -3.58 -15.89 -30.03
N ASN A 382 -3.81 -15.28 -28.86
CA ASN A 382 -4.96 -15.61 -28.02
C ASN A 382 -5.88 -14.42 -27.69
N THR A 383 -5.50 -13.16 -27.97
CA THR A 383 -6.34 -12.00 -27.68
C THR A 383 -7.77 -12.17 -28.21
N ASP A 384 -7.94 -12.54 -29.48
CA ASP A 384 -9.28 -12.69 -30.07
C ASP A 384 -10.14 -13.74 -29.36
N ARG A 385 -9.60 -14.95 -29.12
CA ARG A 385 -10.37 -15.98 -28.39
C ARG A 385 -10.68 -15.58 -26.95
N LEU A 386 -9.80 -14.78 -26.33
CA LEU A 386 -9.97 -14.35 -24.94
C LEU A 386 -11.00 -13.23 -24.84
N LEU A 387 -11.08 -12.34 -25.83
CA LEU A 387 -12.17 -11.37 -25.94
C LEU A 387 -13.51 -12.06 -26.19
N GLU A 388 -13.56 -13.07 -27.08
CA GLU A 388 -14.76 -13.90 -27.27
C GLU A 388 -15.16 -14.63 -25.98
N TYR A 389 -14.18 -15.20 -25.28
CA TYR A 389 -14.40 -15.86 -24.00
C TYR A 389 -14.95 -14.87 -22.97
N TYR A 390 -14.38 -13.66 -22.88
CA TYR A 390 -14.85 -12.60 -21.99
C TYR A 390 -16.30 -12.24 -22.32
N THR A 391 -16.62 -11.90 -23.58
CA THR A 391 -17.99 -11.60 -24.03
C THR A 391 -18.97 -12.71 -23.62
N ARG A 392 -18.61 -13.98 -23.82
CA ARG A 392 -19.46 -15.10 -23.40
C ARG A 392 -19.60 -15.18 -21.88
N LYS A 393 -18.55 -14.91 -21.11
CA LYS A 393 -18.63 -14.93 -19.64
C LYS A 393 -19.49 -13.81 -19.07
N VAL A 394 -19.49 -12.64 -19.70
CA VAL A 394 -20.42 -11.53 -19.42
C VAL A 394 -21.86 -11.98 -19.68
N ALA A 395 -22.12 -12.50 -20.88
CA ALA A 395 -23.42 -13.03 -21.28
C ALA A 395 -23.94 -14.09 -20.28
N ASP A 396 -23.11 -15.06 -19.92
CA ASP A 396 -23.45 -16.10 -18.95
C ASP A 396 -23.72 -15.53 -17.54
N HIS A 397 -23.03 -14.44 -17.15
CA HIS A 397 -23.19 -13.81 -15.84
C HIS A 397 -24.50 -13.02 -15.74
N LEU A 398 -24.88 -12.34 -16.82
CA LEU A 398 -26.13 -11.59 -16.94
C LEU A 398 -27.34 -12.48 -17.26
N GLY A 399 -27.15 -13.79 -17.41
CA GLY A 399 -28.21 -14.76 -17.68
C GLY A 399 -28.81 -14.64 -19.08
N GLY A 400 -28.05 -14.14 -20.06
CA GLY A 400 -28.56 -13.84 -21.39
C GLY A 400 -27.46 -13.38 -22.35
N GLU A 401 -27.68 -12.24 -23.00
CA GLU A 401 -26.73 -11.62 -23.94
C GLU A 401 -25.82 -10.62 -23.22
N ALA A 402 -24.58 -10.47 -23.70
CA ALA A 402 -23.69 -9.41 -23.23
C ALA A 402 -24.20 -8.04 -23.73
N PRO A 403 -23.96 -6.94 -22.99
CA PRO A 403 -24.38 -5.60 -23.39
C PRO A 403 -23.54 -5.03 -24.55
N PHE A 404 -22.62 -5.83 -25.10
CA PHE A 404 -21.75 -5.50 -26.21
C PHE A 404 -21.47 -6.74 -27.07
N THR A 405 -21.13 -6.49 -28.32
CA THR A 405 -20.61 -7.50 -29.24
C THR A 405 -19.11 -7.69 -29.05
N THR A 406 -18.57 -8.84 -29.46
CA THR A 406 -17.12 -9.07 -29.48
C THR A 406 -16.38 -8.07 -30.39
N ALA A 407 -17.02 -7.58 -31.47
CA ALA A 407 -16.43 -6.56 -32.33
C ALA A 407 -16.27 -5.22 -31.61
N GLN A 408 -17.27 -4.80 -30.82
CA GLN A 408 -17.20 -3.62 -29.96
C GLN A 408 -16.13 -3.78 -28.87
N LEU A 409 -16.03 -4.97 -28.27
CA LEU A 409 -14.99 -5.26 -27.28
C LEU A 409 -13.59 -5.26 -27.91
N ARG A 410 -13.44 -5.74 -29.15
CA ARG A 410 -12.18 -5.69 -29.90
C ARG A 410 -11.77 -4.24 -30.21
N ASP A 411 -12.73 -3.40 -30.59
CA ASP A 411 -12.49 -1.97 -30.80
C ASP A 411 -12.04 -1.29 -29.50
N ALA A 412 -12.73 -1.59 -28.39
CA ALA A 412 -12.29 -1.17 -27.06
C ALA A 412 -10.88 -1.69 -26.70
N TYR A 413 -10.54 -2.94 -27.03
CA TYR A 413 -9.19 -3.47 -26.78
C TYR A 413 -8.11 -2.68 -27.53
N LYS A 414 -8.30 -2.40 -28.82
CA LYS A 414 -7.37 -1.58 -29.62
C LYS A 414 -7.15 -0.22 -28.98
N HIS A 415 -8.22 0.45 -28.57
CA HIS A 415 -8.18 1.74 -27.92
C HIS A 415 -7.66 1.71 -26.46
N SER A 416 -7.42 0.52 -25.90
CA SER A 416 -6.71 0.35 -24.62
C SER A 416 -5.18 0.27 -24.78
N LEU A 417 -4.68 -0.01 -25.98
CA LEU A 417 -3.26 -0.21 -26.25
C LEU A 417 -2.39 1.01 -25.92
N PRO A 418 -2.77 2.27 -26.24
CA PRO A 418 -1.95 3.43 -25.94
C PRO A 418 -1.67 3.57 -24.43
N PHE A 419 -2.73 3.55 -23.61
CA PHE A 419 -2.58 3.63 -22.15
C PHE A 419 -1.83 2.42 -21.58
N SER A 420 -2.15 1.21 -22.06
CA SER A 420 -1.46 -0.02 -21.64
C SER A 420 0.04 0.01 -21.95
N MET A 421 0.40 0.57 -23.11
CA MET A 421 1.79 0.74 -23.54
C MET A 421 2.52 1.74 -22.65
N MET A 422 1.93 2.92 -22.39
CA MET A 422 2.53 3.93 -21.50
C MET A 422 2.77 3.34 -20.10
N TYR A 423 1.77 2.64 -19.57
CA TYR A 423 1.82 2.07 -18.24
C TYR A 423 2.76 0.85 -18.15
N LEU A 424 2.89 0.07 -19.22
CA LEU A 424 3.90 -0.99 -19.31
C LEU A 424 5.31 -0.40 -19.38
N CYS A 425 5.55 0.64 -20.18
CA CYS A 425 6.85 1.30 -20.25
C CYS A 425 7.26 1.86 -18.87
N PHE A 426 6.32 2.52 -18.20
CA PHE A 426 6.50 3.00 -16.83
C PHE A 426 6.89 1.86 -15.89
N GLY A 427 6.07 0.80 -15.81
CA GLY A 427 6.32 -0.34 -14.93
C GLY A 427 7.61 -1.09 -15.26
N ALA A 428 7.84 -1.43 -16.53
CA ALA A 428 8.97 -2.24 -16.97
C ALA A 428 10.32 -1.57 -16.67
N SER A 429 10.42 -0.24 -16.77
CA SER A 429 11.63 0.51 -16.38
C SER A 429 12.03 0.26 -14.92
N ILE A 430 11.05 0.01 -14.06
CA ILE A 430 11.23 -0.26 -12.62
C ILE A 430 11.41 -1.77 -12.40
N TYR A 431 10.50 -2.59 -12.96
CA TYR A 431 10.46 -4.04 -12.79
C TYR A 431 11.76 -4.72 -13.24
N TYR A 432 12.44 -4.14 -14.24
CA TYR A 432 13.75 -4.60 -14.71
C TYR A 432 14.79 -4.71 -13.58
N TYR A 433 14.65 -3.89 -12.53
CA TYR A 433 15.55 -3.89 -11.38
C TYR A 433 14.97 -4.53 -10.12
N MET A 434 13.69 -4.91 -10.11
CA MET A 434 13.01 -5.42 -8.91
C MET A 434 13.27 -6.92 -8.68
N ASP A 435 13.90 -7.26 -7.57
CA ASP A 435 14.17 -8.66 -7.18
C ASP A 435 12.89 -9.51 -7.10
N SER A 436 11.76 -8.93 -6.69
CA SER A 436 10.47 -9.63 -6.65
C SER A 436 9.93 -10.01 -8.03
N VAL A 437 10.43 -9.39 -9.11
CA VAL A 437 10.03 -9.67 -10.49
C VAL A 437 11.09 -10.49 -11.21
N VAL A 438 12.35 -10.04 -11.18
CA VAL A 438 13.43 -10.66 -11.96
C VAL A 438 14.30 -11.61 -11.14
N GLY A 439 14.10 -11.72 -9.83
CA GLY A 439 14.88 -12.62 -8.97
C GLY A 439 16.29 -12.10 -8.68
N GLN A 440 16.97 -12.81 -7.76
CA GLN A 440 18.33 -12.49 -7.30
C GLN A 440 19.40 -13.34 -7.96
N ASP A 441 19.06 -14.53 -8.47
CA ASP A 441 20.00 -15.37 -9.21
C ASP A 441 20.40 -14.70 -10.52
N ALA A 442 21.71 -14.59 -10.78
CA ALA A 442 22.22 -13.81 -11.89
C ALA A 442 21.83 -14.36 -13.28
N ASN A 443 21.68 -15.68 -13.43
CA ASN A 443 21.29 -16.29 -14.69
C ASN A 443 19.78 -16.17 -14.91
N GLU A 444 18.98 -16.55 -13.91
CA GLU A 444 17.53 -16.39 -13.98
C GLU A 444 17.12 -14.94 -14.18
N ARG A 445 17.85 -14.00 -13.55
CA ARG A 445 17.58 -12.58 -13.68
C ARG A 445 17.75 -12.07 -15.10
N LYS A 446 18.81 -12.49 -15.79
CA LYS A 446 19.03 -12.13 -17.19
C LYS A 446 17.90 -12.66 -18.08
N ASP A 447 17.48 -13.90 -17.87
CA ASP A 447 16.39 -14.51 -18.64
C ASP A 447 15.05 -13.80 -18.39
N LYS A 448 14.73 -13.49 -17.13
CA LYS A 448 13.52 -12.76 -16.74
C LYS A 448 13.53 -11.30 -17.25
N GLN A 449 14.69 -10.63 -17.21
CA GLN A 449 14.87 -9.31 -17.80
C GLN A 449 14.67 -9.33 -19.32
N ALA A 450 15.26 -10.31 -20.02
CA ALA A 450 15.09 -10.46 -21.45
C ALA A 450 13.62 -10.75 -21.82
N GLU A 451 12.93 -11.58 -21.05
CA GLU A 451 11.50 -11.86 -21.23
C GLU A 451 10.64 -10.62 -20.98
N LEU A 452 10.92 -9.83 -19.94
CA LEU A 452 10.23 -8.56 -19.68
C LEU A 452 10.40 -7.59 -20.86
N LEU A 453 11.63 -7.42 -21.36
CA LEU A 453 11.89 -6.55 -22.52
C LEU A 453 11.22 -7.09 -23.79
N ARG A 454 11.13 -8.41 -23.97
CA ARG A 454 10.39 -9.00 -25.10
C ARG A 454 8.89 -8.70 -25.02
N ARG A 455 8.27 -8.75 -23.84
CA ARG A 455 6.86 -8.34 -23.65
C ARG A 455 6.65 -6.88 -24.01
N VAL A 456 7.54 -6.00 -23.56
CA VAL A 456 7.54 -4.56 -23.92
C VAL A 456 7.63 -4.39 -25.43
N LEU A 457 8.65 -4.96 -26.06
CA LEU A 457 8.91 -4.86 -27.49
C LEU A 457 7.66 -5.22 -28.29
N MET A 458 7.05 -6.36 -27.99
CA MET A 458 5.87 -6.83 -28.73
C MET A 458 4.65 -5.95 -28.50
N LEU A 459 4.45 -5.37 -27.31
CA LEU A 459 3.34 -4.43 -27.09
C LEU A 459 3.56 -3.12 -27.86
N LEU A 460 4.79 -2.61 -27.90
CA LEU A 460 5.13 -1.41 -28.69
C LEU A 460 4.88 -1.62 -30.18
N GLU A 461 5.28 -2.78 -30.72
CA GLU A 461 4.99 -3.17 -32.10
C GLU A 461 3.49 -3.21 -32.38
N ASP A 462 2.69 -3.78 -31.47
CA ASP A 462 1.24 -3.89 -31.63
C ASP A 462 0.57 -2.50 -31.60
N THR A 463 0.99 -1.62 -30.69
CA THR A 463 0.49 -0.23 -30.65
C THR A 463 0.86 0.52 -31.93
N ILE A 464 2.07 0.34 -32.46
CA ILE A 464 2.48 0.95 -33.74
C ILE A 464 1.70 0.39 -34.91
N ALA A 465 1.40 -0.91 -34.94
CA ALA A 465 0.62 -1.51 -36.00
C ALA A 465 -0.82 -0.94 -36.06
N GLU A 466 -1.37 -0.54 -34.91
CA GLU A 466 -2.73 -0.01 -34.82
C GLU A 466 -2.79 1.52 -35.00
N PHE A 467 -1.80 2.27 -34.49
CA PHE A 467 -1.85 3.75 -34.43
C PHE A 467 -0.67 4.46 -35.11
N GLY A 468 0.29 3.70 -35.63
CA GLY A 468 1.57 4.24 -36.11
C GLY A 468 1.55 4.62 -37.57
N ASP A 469 0.78 5.65 -37.94
CA ASP A 469 0.96 6.37 -39.21
C ASP A 469 2.20 7.30 -39.16
#